data_AF-A0A381T1W3-F1
#
_entry.id   AF-A0A381T1W3-F1
#
_cell.length_a   1.000
_cell.length_b   1.000
_cell.length_c   1.000
_cell.angle_alpha   90.00
_cell.angle_beta   90.00
_cell.angle_gamma   90.00
#
_symmetry.space_group_name_H-M   'P 1'
#
loop_
_entity.id
_entity.type
_entity.pdbx_description
1 polymer ?
#
loop_
_entity_poly.entity_id
_entity_poly.type
_entity_poly.pdbx_seq_one_letter_code
_entity_poly.pdbx_strand_id
1 'polypeptide(L)'
;MGIYALTELLESAPIYRQLADSLRLNKALSSTQVIDEAVPFLLATLWRDLHTPLLIICPSGEYSRRLEERISAWTEGEGHPLRFGESEALPFERLVTDSETSQQRLSTLAEMTNPNNTSPLVIASATAICQGTIQRDIFDRSKHTLSLGDEVSSEELLMQWQQMGYTIEPTVTSPGEVARRGGILDIYPLGSESPYRIELWGDEIDSIRRFDPTTQKSLVQVKSVDVYPARETLPMMLNNEAIDRILGRVDLSDCSPSETERFNSEMDLLLEGHEIEDLNLYSGFFNQGSLLDYFPNDGVVAVYRPTDVSSAAWDTEERIQELRRTKEERGELPYNFPSNHVKWSKIESAVANRRRQLNVMPWGAEDLIVQDMHIMPFSSPPTYVSDIGALASDVRMFLETEGRIVASTSHSSRLGELLEEQDLSPNLPEDIEKIPEKGTITVIQPGSENIGDGFVLNLSGQRLMMLGDTEIFGMTKQRRSARQQSARREAFFEEISPGD
;
A
#
# COMPACT_ATOMS: atom_id res chain seq x y z
N MET A 1 -1.57 -2.37 -20.22
CA MET A 1 -2.27 -1.10 -20.52
C MET A 1 -1.29 0.06 -20.36
N GLY A 2 -0.37 0.21 -21.30
CA GLY A 2 0.66 1.24 -21.41
C GLY A 2 0.23 2.71 -21.49
N ILE A 3 -0.95 3.08 -20.98
CA ILE A 3 -1.41 4.48 -20.90
C ILE A 3 -0.46 5.39 -20.13
N TYR A 4 0.51 4.84 -19.39
CA TYR A 4 1.60 5.59 -18.76
C TYR A 4 2.35 6.49 -19.75
N ALA A 5 2.42 6.15 -21.05
CA ALA A 5 3.06 7.02 -22.06
C ALA A 5 2.42 8.40 -22.15
N LEU A 6 1.15 8.54 -21.73
CA LEU A 6 0.45 9.83 -21.70
C LEU A 6 1.00 10.77 -20.61
N THR A 7 1.69 10.25 -19.59
CA THR A 7 2.29 11.06 -18.51
C THR A 7 3.33 12.06 -19.06
N GLU A 8 4.05 11.70 -20.13
CA GLU A 8 5.01 12.56 -20.83
C GLU A 8 4.40 13.88 -21.34
N LEU A 9 3.08 13.91 -21.59
CA LEU A 9 2.40 15.14 -22.04
C LEU A 9 2.46 16.24 -20.96
N LEU A 10 2.34 15.85 -19.69
CA LEU A 10 2.38 16.80 -18.57
C LEU A 10 3.80 17.32 -18.32
N GLU A 11 4.83 16.53 -18.61
CA GLU A 11 6.24 16.94 -18.49
C GLU A 11 6.57 18.14 -19.40
N SER A 12 5.81 18.35 -20.47
CA SER A 12 5.95 19.52 -21.34
C SER A 12 5.40 20.82 -20.73
N ALA A 13 4.56 20.72 -19.69
CA ALA A 13 3.91 21.87 -19.08
C ALA A 13 4.90 22.71 -18.26
N PRO A 14 5.03 24.03 -18.53
CA PRO A 14 5.95 24.89 -17.78
C PRO A 14 5.68 24.88 -16.26
N ILE A 15 4.42 24.84 -15.86
CA ILE A 15 4.01 24.83 -14.45
C ILE A 15 4.36 23.51 -13.75
N TYR A 16 4.26 22.39 -14.47
CA TYR A 16 4.70 21.08 -13.98
C TYR A 16 6.22 21.07 -13.78
N ARG A 17 6.99 21.55 -14.77
CA ARG A 17 8.46 21.62 -14.65
C ARG A 17 8.90 22.47 -13.47
N GLN A 18 8.22 23.60 -13.21
CA GLN A 18 8.50 24.42 -12.03
C GLN A 18 8.30 23.63 -10.72
N LEU A 19 7.23 22.82 -10.64
CA LEU A 19 6.99 21.94 -9.50
C LEU A 19 8.03 20.82 -9.39
N ALA A 20 8.34 20.14 -10.48
CA ALA A 20 9.35 19.08 -10.50
C ALA A 20 10.72 19.63 -10.09
N ASP A 21 11.11 20.80 -10.61
CA ASP A 21 12.36 21.46 -10.28
C ASP A 21 12.39 21.94 -8.82
N SER A 22 11.27 22.41 -8.25
CA SER A 22 11.21 22.79 -6.84
C SER A 22 11.45 21.59 -5.91
N LEU A 23 10.94 20.42 -6.29
CA LEU A 23 11.18 19.15 -5.58
C LEU A 23 12.62 18.66 -5.77
N ARG A 24 13.21 18.79 -6.97
CA ARG A 24 14.62 18.44 -7.23
C ARG A 24 15.59 19.30 -6.42
N LEU A 25 15.32 20.60 -6.31
CA LEU A 25 16.14 21.58 -5.60
C LEU A 25 16.04 21.51 -4.07
N ASN A 26 15.28 20.56 -3.51
CA ASN A 26 15.05 20.41 -2.06
C ASN A 26 14.49 21.69 -1.41
N LYS A 27 13.58 22.41 -2.09
CA LYS A 27 12.80 23.46 -1.41
C LYS A 27 11.93 22.79 -0.33
N ALA A 28 11.86 23.41 0.86
CA ALA A 28 11.28 22.79 2.05
C ALA A 28 9.82 22.35 1.87
N LEU A 29 8.98 23.12 1.16
CA LEU A 29 7.59 22.78 0.89
C LEU A 29 7.18 23.33 -0.49
N SER A 30 6.67 22.46 -1.35
CA SER A 30 6.01 22.82 -2.60
C SER A 30 4.52 22.54 -2.50
N SER A 31 3.69 23.32 -3.18
CA SER A 31 2.24 23.10 -3.19
C SER A 31 1.71 23.12 -4.60
N THR A 32 0.75 22.24 -4.88
CA THR A 32 0.08 22.13 -6.17
C THR A 32 -1.42 22.08 -5.98
N GLN A 33 -2.15 22.69 -6.91
CA GLN A 33 -3.61 22.60 -6.97
C GLN A 33 -4.00 21.83 -8.23
N VAL A 34 -4.86 20.83 -8.06
CA VAL A 34 -5.31 19.94 -9.13
C VAL A 34 -6.71 19.42 -8.81
N ILE A 35 -7.49 19.07 -9.83
CA ILE A 35 -8.78 18.39 -9.63
C ILE A 35 -8.53 16.95 -9.14
N ASP A 36 -9.42 16.41 -8.30
CA ASP A 36 -9.24 15.10 -7.65
C ASP A 36 -9.05 13.96 -8.68
N GLU A 37 -9.70 14.05 -9.83
CA GLU A 37 -9.65 13.08 -10.92
C GLU A 37 -8.25 12.97 -11.55
N ALA A 38 -7.50 14.07 -11.58
CA ALA A 38 -6.17 14.14 -12.19
C ALA A 38 -5.02 13.89 -11.19
N VAL A 39 -5.31 13.74 -9.89
CA VAL A 39 -4.30 13.46 -8.85
C VAL A 39 -3.49 12.18 -9.13
N PRO A 40 -4.12 11.03 -9.48
CA PRO A 40 -3.36 9.81 -9.78
C PRO A 40 -2.37 10.01 -10.93
N PHE A 41 -2.82 10.68 -12.00
CA PHE A 41 -2.01 10.99 -13.16
C PHE A 41 -0.84 11.92 -12.81
N LEU A 42 -1.09 13.01 -12.06
CA LEU A 42 -0.06 13.94 -11.61
C LEU A 42 1.01 13.25 -10.74
N LEU A 43 0.59 12.48 -9.74
CA LEU A 43 1.51 11.83 -8.80
C LEU A 43 2.33 10.72 -9.46
N ALA A 44 1.71 9.94 -10.35
CA ALA A 44 2.44 8.97 -11.17
C ALA A 44 3.45 9.64 -12.10
N THR A 45 3.06 10.75 -12.77
CA THR A 45 3.99 11.52 -13.61
C THR A 45 5.17 12.05 -12.79
N LEU A 46 4.93 12.63 -11.61
CA LEU A 46 5.99 13.10 -10.72
C LEU A 46 6.93 11.98 -10.27
N TRP A 47 6.38 10.83 -9.87
CA TRP A 47 7.18 9.69 -9.44
C TRP A 47 8.08 9.17 -10.57
N ARG A 48 7.55 9.06 -11.79
CA ARG A 48 8.29 8.68 -13.00
C ARG A 48 9.38 9.69 -13.36
N ASP A 49 9.05 10.98 -13.45
CA ASP A 49 10.02 12.04 -13.84
C ASP A 49 11.13 12.28 -12.81
N LEU A 50 10.83 12.09 -11.51
CA LEU A 50 11.81 12.31 -10.45
C LEU A 50 12.69 11.08 -10.18
N HIS A 51 12.22 9.87 -10.51
CA HIS A 51 12.87 8.59 -10.17
C HIS A 51 13.30 8.52 -8.69
N THR A 52 12.48 9.05 -7.80
CA THR A 52 12.74 9.08 -6.36
C THR A 52 11.58 8.46 -5.60
N PRO A 53 11.84 7.84 -4.43
CA PRO A 53 10.79 7.32 -3.56
C PRO A 53 9.69 8.37 -3.32
N LEU A 54 8.43 7.97 -3.39
CA LEU A 54 7.28 8.84 -3.15
C LEU A 54 6.35 8.21 -2.11
N LEU A 55 6.13 8.91 -0.99
CA LEU A 55 5.13 8.55 0.02
C LEU A 55 3.95 9.49 -0.09
N ILE A 56 2.76 8.95 -0.34
CA ILE A 56 1.51 9.70 -0.41
C ILE A 56 0.70 9.46 0.85
N ILE A 57 0.41 10.51 1.60
CA ILE A 57 -0.44 10.49 2.79
C ILE A 57 -1.82 11.02 2.39
N CYS A 58 -2.86 10.20 2.55
CA CYS A 58 -4.24 10.54 2.20
C CYS A 58 -5.20 10.47 3.41
N PRO A 59 -6.41 11.03 3.33
CA PRO A 59 -7.26 11.21 4.51
C PRO A 59 -7.69 9.91 5.20
N SER A 60 -8.04 8.87 4.44
CA SER A 60 -8.56 7.61 4.99
C SER A 60 -8.12 6.38 4.20
N GLY A 61 -8.43 5.19 4.73
CA GLY A 61 -8.24 3.91 4.06
C GLY A 61 -8.96 3.76 2.72
N GLU A 62 -10.15 4.34 2.62
CA GLU A 62 -10.90 4.34 1.35
C GLU A 62 -10.17 5.18 0.30
N TYR A 63 -9.64 6.34 0.71
CA TYR A 63 -8.81 7.17 -0.17
C TYR A 63 -7.53 6.45 -0.58
N SER A 64 -6.86 5.74 0.34
CA SER A 64 -5.60 5.03 0.03
C SER A 64 -5.85 3.91 -0.98
N ARG A 65 -6.86 3.08 -0.77
CA ARG A 65 -7.26 1.99 -1.67
C ARG A 65 -7.66 2.51 -3.05
N ARG A 66 -8.53 3.52 -3.11
CA ARG A 66 -8.96 4.10 -4.39
C ARG A 66 -7.80 4.75 -5.14
N LEU A 67 -6.86 5.38 -4.43
CA LEU A 67 -5.69 6.02 -5.04
C LEU A 67 -4.70 4.99 -5.58
N GLU A 68 -4.42 3.91 -4.84
CA GLU A 68 -3.60 2.78 -5.29
C GLU A 68 -4.16 2.17 -6.59
N GLU A 69 -5.47 1.88 -6.63
CA GLU A 69 -6.15 1.34 -7.81
C GLU A 69 -6.06 2.26 -9.03
N ARG A 70 -6.06 3.59 -8.82
CA ARG A 70 -5.99 4.57 -9.90
C ARG A 70 -4.58 4.89 -10.35
N ILE A 71 -3.61 4.88 -9.43
CA ILE A 71 -2.19 5.14 -9.73
C ILE A 71 -1.57 3.94 -10.45
N SER A 72 -1.99 2.71 -10.15
CA SER A 72 -1.49 1.50 -10.82
C SER A 72 -1.60 1.62 -12.35
N ALA A 73 -2.72 2.16 -12.83
CA ALA A 73 -2.98 2.43 -14.25
C ALA A 73 -1.92 3.31 -14.94
N TRP A 74 -1.19 4.15 -14.19
CA TRP A 74 -0.21 5.10 -14.71
C TRP A 74 1.24 4.71 -14.41
N THR A 75 1.46 3.60 -13.69
CA THR A 75 2.78 3.15 -13.22
C THR A 75 3.23 1.82 -13.82
N GLU A 76 2.35 1.18 -14.60
CA GLU A 76 2.62 -0.10 -15.26
C GLU A 76 3.96 -0.06 -16.03
N GLY A 77 4.78 -1.09 -15.83
CA GLY A 77 6.10 -1.25 -16.45
C GLY A 77 7.29 -0.72 -15.66
N GLU A 78 7.10 0.16 -14.65
CA GLU A 78 8.20 0.70 -13.82
C GLU A 78 8.12 0.29 -12.35
N GLY A 79 6.93 -0.06 -11.85
CA GLY A 79 6.74 -0.54 -10.48
C GLY A 79 5.26 -0.57 -10.10
N HIS A 80 4.94 -1.23 -8.98
CA HIS A 80 3.59 -1.25 -8.44
C HIS A 80 3.48 -0.32 -7.23
N PRO A 81 2.41 0.49 -7.11
CA PRO A 81 2.16 1.25 -5.90
C PRO A 81 1.94 0.28 -4.72
N LEU A 82 2.53 0.61 -3.58
CA LEU A 82 2.46 -0.17 -2.35
C LEU A 82 1.54 0.55 -1.37
N ARG A 83 0.45 -0.07 -0.94
CA ARG A 83 -0.39 0.50 0.11
C ARG A 83 0.08 0.02 1.49
N PHE A 84 0.38 0.96 2.38
CA PHE A 84 0.60 0.69 3.79
C PHE A 84 -0.75 0.79 4.53
N GLY A 85 -1.33 -0.37 4.85
CA GLY A 85 -2.68 -0.47 5.40
C GLY A 85 -2.81 -0.01 6.86
N GLU A 86 -4.05 0.23 7.28
CA GLU A 86 -4.44 0.49 8.67
C GLU A 86 -5.27 -0.65 9.23
N SER A 87 -5.12 -0.90 10.53
CA SER A 87 -6.02 -1.80 11.26
C SER A 87 -7.40 -1.17 11.40
N GLU A 88 -8.45 -1.96 11.18
CA GLU A 88 -9.83 -1.54 11.48
C GLU A 88 -10.07 -1.45 13.00
N ALA A 89 -9.34 -2.24 13.79
CA ALA A 89 -9.39 -2.19 15.25
C ALA A 89 -8.58 -1.01 15.79
N LEU A 90 -9.17 -0.27 16.72
CA LEU A 90 -8.47 0.76 17.46
C LEU A 90 -7.53 0.12 18.50
N PRO A 91 -6.46 0.84 18.90
CA PRO A 91 -5.71 0.48 20.10
C PRO A 91 -6.66 0.23 21.28
N PHE A 92 -6.30 -0.72 22.13
CA PHE A 92 -7.06 -1.14 23.30
C PHE A 92 -8.31 -2.00 23.03
N GLU A 93 -8.66 -2.29 21.78
CA GLU A 93 -9.69 -3.28 21.45
C GLU A 93 -9.10 -4.70 21.41
N ARG A 94 -9.86 -5.67 21.93
CA ARG A 94 -9.53 -7.10 21.82
C ARG A 94 -10.17 -7.64 20.54
N LEU A 95 -9.63 -7.18 19.42
CA LEU A 95 -10.05 -7.59 18.08
C LEU A 95 -8.83 -8.17 17.35
N VAL A 96 -9.09 -9.27 16.62
CA VAL A 96 -8.08 -9.87 15.76
C VAL A 96 -7.86 -8.92 14.58
N THR A 97 -6.61 -8.52 14.37
CA THR A 97 -6.23 -7.73 13.19
C THR A 97 -6.33 -8.64 11.98
N ASP A 98 -6.89 -8.10 10.92
CA ASP A 98 -6.94 -8.75 9.63
C ASP A 98 -5.52 -9.11 9.16
N SER A 99 -5.31 -10.40 8.88
CA SER A 99 -4.01 -10.92 8.46
C SER A 99 -3.55 -10.29 7.14
N GLU A 100 -4.47 -9.97 6.24
CA GLU A 100 -4.16 -9.31 4.97
C GLU A 100 -3.55 -7.92 5.21
N THR A 101 -4.10 -7.15 6.14
CA THR A 101 -3.56 -5.83 6.53
C THR A 101 -2.15 -5.92 7.10
N SER A 102 -1.90 -6.85 8.04
CA SER A 102 -0.56 -7.05 8.61
C SER A 102 0.45 -7.50 7.54
N GLN A 103 0.06 -8.41 6.66
CA GLN A 103 0.89 -8.87 5.55
C GLN A 103 1.21 -7.74 4.57
N GLN A 104 0.21 -6.93 4.22
CA GLN A 104 0.37 -5.78 3.34
C GLN A 104 1.35 -4.74 3.93
N ARG A 105 1.23 -4.44 5.22
CA ARG A 105 2.15 -3.52 5.92
C ARG A 105 3.59 -4.03 5.88
N LEU A 106 3.84 -5.27 6.29
CA LEU A 106 5.18 -5.87 6.28
C LEU A 106 5.77 -6.00 4.88
N SER A 107 4.95 -6.36 3.89
CA SER A 107 5.39 -6.42 2.48
C SER A 107 5.82 -5.04 1.98
N THR A 108 5.09 -4.00 2.35
CA THR A 108 5.48 -2.61 2.04
C THR A 108 6.79 -2.21 2.73
N LEU A 109 6.99 -2.61 3.99
CA LEU A 109 8.26 -2.37 4.69
C LEU A 109 9.42 -3.11 4.00
N ALA A 110 9.23 -4.38 3.64
CA ALA A 110 10.22 -5.19 2.95
C ALA A 110 10.64 -4.54 1.63
N GLU A 111 9.67 -4.15 0.79
CA GLU A 111 9.92 -3.47 -0.49
C GLU A 111 10.65 -2.13 -0.34
N MET A 112 10.32 -1.32 0.67
CA MET A 112 11.06 -0.08 0.93
C MET A 112 12.51 -0.30 1.38
N THR A 113 12.82 -1.47 1.96
CA THR A 113 14.19 -1.82 2.35
C THR A 113 14.94 -2.65 1.31
N ASN A 114 14.26 -3.06 0.25
CA ASN A 114 14.83 -3.87 -0.82
C ASN A 114 15.85 -3.03 -1.62
N PRO A 115 17.14 -3.41 -1.66
CA PRO A 115 18.15 -2.65 -2.39
C PRO A 115 17.88 -2.55 -3.90
N ASN A 116 17.09 -3.45 -4.47
CA ASN A 116 16.72 -3.44 -5.88
C ASN A 116 15.56 -2.50 -6.20
N ASN A 117 14.80 -2.06 -5.18
CA ASN A 117 13.69 -1.12 -5.34
C ASN A 117 14.17 0.30 -4.98
N THR A 118 14.69 1.02 -5.98
CA THR A 118 15.32 2.33 -5.77
C THR A 118 14.31 3.49 -5.68
N SER A 119 13.05 3.27 -6.04
CA SER A 119 12.03 4.31 -6.09
C SER A 119 10.66 3.78 -5.66
N PRO A 120 10.50 3.29 -4.41
CA PRO A 120 9.21 2.78 -3.95
C PRO A 120 8.15 3.89 -3.95
N LEU A 121 6.95 3.54 -4.43
CA LEU A 121 5.77 4.38 -4.42
C LEU A 121 4.81 3.87 -3.35
N VAL A 122 4.70 4.58 -2.24
CA VAL A 122 3.95 4.13 -1.06
C VAL A 122 2.75 5.03 -0.82
N ILE A 123 1.60 4.44 -0.49
CA ILE A 123 0.36 5.15 -0.19
C ILE A 123 -0.09 4.74 1.21
N ALA A 124 -0.30 5.70 2.10
CA ALA A 124 -0.74 5.47 3.47
C ALA A 124 -1.89 6.42 3.83
N SER A 125 -2.86 5.94 4.60
CA SER A 125 -3.85 6.82 5.20
C SER A 125 -3.28 7.58 6.41
N ALA A 126 -3.98 8.63 6.84
CA ALA A 126 -3.69 9.35 8.08
C ALA A 126 -3.65 8.40 9.29
N THR A 127 -4.56 7.43 9.35
CA THR A 127 -4.59 6.39 10.38
C THR A 127 -3.39 5.45 10.27
N ALA A 128 -3.06 4.98 9.07
CA ALA A 128 -1.98 4.02 8.84
C ALA A 128 -0.61 4.57 9.23
N ILE A 129 -0.32 5.85 8.90
CA ILE A 129 0.96 6.49 9.24
C ILE A 129 1.08 6.79 10.75
N CYS A 130 -0.05 7.01 11.42
CA CYS A 130 -0.11 7.16 12.88
C CYS A 130 -0.12 5.80 13.61
N GLN A 131 -0.22 4.67 12.91
CA GLN A 131 -0.13 3.35 13.53
C GLN A 131 1.33 2.89 13.57
N GLY A 132 1.87 2.81 14.78
CA GLY A 132 3.22 2.31 15.07
C GLY A 132 3.43 0.91 14.50
N THR A 133 4.67 0.65 14.09
CA THR A 133 5.09 -0.59 13.43
C THR A 133 6.39 -1.10 14.05
N ILE A 134 6.88 -2.25 13.56
CA ILE A 134 8.16 -2.82 13.96
C ILE A 134 9.28 -1.78 13.79
N GLN A 135 10.18 -1.69 14.78
CA GLN A 135 11.31 -0.75 14.72
C GLN A 135 12.27 -1.15 13.60
N ARG A 136 12.83 -0.14 12.91
CA ARG A 136 13.69 -0.35 11.73
C ARG A 136 14.92 -1.23 12.04
N ASP A 137 15.54 -1.05 13.20
CA ASP A 137 16.69 -1.84 13.62
C ASP A 137 16.35 -3.29 13.93
N ILE A 138 15.17 -3.56 14.50
CA ILE A 138 14.67 -4.92 14.72
C ILE A 138 14.36 -5.58 13.38
N PHE A 139 13.68 -4.88 12.47
CA PHE A 139 13.39 -5.39 11.13
C PHE A 139 14.68 -5.73 10.37
N ASP A 140 15.68 -4.86 10.39
CA ASP A 140 16.95 -5.08 9.70
C ASP A 140 17.80 -6.21 10.31
N ARG A 141 17.68 -6.45 11.63
CA ARG A 141 18.39 -7.57 12.30
C ARG A 141 17.71 -8.92 12.15
N SER A 142 16.39 -8.92 11.99
CA SER A 142 15.61 -10.15 11.85
C SER A 142 15.62 -10.68 10.41
N LYS A 143 15.72 -9.79 9.40
CA LYS A 143 15.81 -10.21 8.01
C LYS A 143 17.15 -10.90 7.70
N HIS A 144 17.11 -11.90 6.84
CA HIS A 144 18.29 -12.61 6.37
C HIS A 144 18.07 -13.19 4.97
N THR A 145 19.15 -13.49 4.27
CA THR A 145 19.14 -14.11 2.94
C THR A 145 19.75 -15.49 3.05
N LEU A 146 19.06 -16.51 2.50
CA LEU A 146 19.60 -17.85 2.35
C LEU A 146 19.99 -18.06 0.90
N SER A 147 21.21 -18.51 0.65
CA SER A 147 21.79 -18.71 -0.67
C SER A 147 22.22 -20.16 -0.88
N LEU A 148 22.24 -20.56 -2.15
CA LEU A 148 22.81 -21.84 -2.56
C LEU A 148 24.24 -21.99 -2.04
N GLY A 149 24.53 -23.09 -1.33
CA GLY A 149 25.83 -23.40 -0.74
C GLY A 149 26.06 -22.84 0.67
N ASP A 150 25.09 -22.14 1.28
CA ASP A 150 25.20 -21.72 2.68
C ASP A 150 25.12 -22.94 3.62
N GLU A 151 25.92 -22.94 4.69
CA GLU A 151 25.82 -23.91 5.79
C GLU A 151 24.83 -23.38 6.85
N VAL A 152 23.76 -24.12 7.13
CA VAL A 152 22.67 -23.74 8.03
C VAL A 152 22.22 -24.88 8.93
N SER A 153 21.94 -24.58 10.19
CA SER A 153 21.24 -25.49 11.10
C SER A 153 19.73 -25.37 10.89
N SER A 154 19.09 -26.44 10.42
CA SER A 154 17.64 -26.48 10.24
C SER A 154 16.84 -26.23 11.54
N GLU A 155 17.40 -26.57 12.70
CA GLU A 155 16.76 -26.34 14.00
C GLU A 155 16.85 -24.87 14.40
N GLU A 156 18.03 -24.26 14.24
CA GLU A 156 18.24 -22.84 14.54
C GLU A 156 17.42 -21.94 13.60
N LEU A 157 17.34 -22.29 12.30
CA LEU A 157 16.52 -21.56 11.34
C LEU A 157 15.02 -21.61 11.70
N LEU A 158 14.50 -22.78 12.10
CA LEU A 158 13.10 -22.89 12.52
C LEU A 158 12.82 -22.05 13.77
N MET A 159 13.71 -22.08 14.76
CA MET A 159 13.58 -21.25 15.97
C MET A 159 13.62 -19.76 15.60
N GLN A 160 14.53 -19.36 14.71
CA GLN A 160 14.63 -17.98 14.23
C GLN A 160 13.35 -17.56 13.49
N TRP A 161 12.82 -18.38 12.59
CA TRP A 161 11.59 -18.09 11.86
C TRP A 161 10.37 -18.00 12.78
N GLN A 162 10.29 -18.85 13.80
CA GLN A 162 9.24 -18.73 14.82
C GLN A 162 9.34 -17.39 15.56
N GLN A 163 10.54 -16.96 15.96
CA GLN A 163 10.75 -15.65 16.58
C GLN A 163 10.48 -14.47 15.63
N MET A 164 10.57 -14.69 14.33
CA MET A 164 10.17 -13.75 13.28
C MET A 164 8.65 -13.73 13.02
N GLY A 165 7.89 -14.56 13.73
CA GLY A 165 6.42 -14.61 13.65
C GLY A 165 5.87 -15.59 12.62
N TYR A 166 6.69 -16.49 12.07
CA TYR A 166 6.21 -17.54 11.18
C TYR A 166 5.53 -18.66 11.96
N THR A 167 4.43 -19.18 11.41
CA THR A 167 3.73 -20.34 11.95
C THR A 167 4.32 -21.63 11.38
N ILE A 168 4.67 -22.58 12.26
CA ILE A 168 5.16 -23.89 11.84
C ILE A 168 3.96 -24.78 11.52
N GLU A 169 3.84 -25.17 10.26
CA GLU A 169 2.77 -26.00 9.74
C GLU A 169 3.30 -27.33 9.18
N PRO A 170 2.46 -28.37 9.06
CA PRO A 170 2.83 -29.60 8.36
C PRO A 170 3.13 -29.36 6.87
N THR A 171 2.42 -28.40 6.25
CA THR A 171 2.52 -28.02 4.84
C THR A 171 2.39 -26.51 4.71
N VAL A 172 3.23 -25.90 3.88
CA VAL A 172 3.16 -24.47 3.57
C VAL A 172 2.15 -24.23 2.44
N THR A 173 1.15 -23.42 2.73
CA THR A 173 0.04 -23.05 1.83
C THR A 173 -0.20 -21.55 1.76
N SER A 174 0.10 -20.81 2.83
CA SER A 174 -0.14 -19.36 2.95
C SER A 174 1.12 -18.58 3.34
N PRO A 175 1.23 -17.29 2.97
CA PRO A 175 2.32 -16.44 3.43
C PRO A 175 2.41 -16.38 4.96
N GLY A 176 3.63 -16.44 5.50
CA GLY A 176 3.87 -16.50 6.95
C GLY A 176 3.95 -17.91 7.53
N GLU A 177 3.86 -18.96 6.69
CA GLU A 177 4.01 -20.36 7.12
C GLU A 177 5.39 -20.91 6.78
N VAL A 178 5.87 -21.85 7.62
CA VAL A 178 7.07 -22.65 7.41
C VAL A 178 6.79 -24.13 7.71
N ALA A 179 7.51 -25.04 7.06
CA ALA A 179 7.43 -26.47 7.35
C ALA A 179 8.81 -27.12 7.27
N ARG A 180 9.04 -28.18 8.06
CA ARG A 180 10.24 -29.01 7.98
C ARG A 180 9.89 -30.46 7.72
N ARG A 181 10.54 -31.05 6.72
CA ARG A 181 10.33 -32.44 6.29
C ARG A 181 11.68 -33.11 6.03
N GLY A 182 12.27 -33.68 7.08
CA GLY A 182 13.62 -34.25 6.99
C GLY A 182 14.65 -33.16 6.67
N GLY A 183 15.34 -33.30 5.52
CA GLY A 183 16.31 -32.32 5.00
C GLY A 183 15.69 -31.22 4.15
N ILE A 184 14.37 -31.03 4.18
CA ILE A 184 13.67 -29.98 3.43
C ILE A 184 13.07 -28.97 4.39
N LEU A 185 13.27 -27.69 4.09
CA LEU A 185 12.58 -26.56 4.72
C LEU A 185 11.73 -25.86 3.65
N ASP A 186 10.42 -25.83 3.85
CA ASP A 186 9.52 -25.01 3.04
C ASP A 186 9.22 -23.71 3.81
N ILE A 187 9.21 -22.57 3.12
CA ILE A 187 8.90 -21.26 3.70
C ILE A 187 8.10 -20.43 2.70
N TYR A 188 7.09 -19.69 3.18
CA TYR A 188 6.40 -18.69 2.38
C TYR A 188 6.63 -17.27 2.94
N PRO A 189 7.69 -16.57 2.49
CA PRO A 189 7.97 -15.22 2.94
C PRO A 189 6.84 -14.25 2.54
N LEU A 190 6.59 -13.26 3.40
CA LEU A 190 5.65 -12.18 3.07
C LEU A 190 6.13 -11.40 1.84
N GLY A 191 5.19 -10.96 1.00
CA GLY A 191 5.47 -10.21 -0.22
C GLY A 191 6.01 -11.05 -1.38
N SER A 192 6.30 -12.34 -1.18
CA SER A 192 6.69 -13.25 -2.26
C SER A 192 5.49 -13.73 -3.07
N GLU A 193 5.67 -13.89 -4.38
CA GLU A 193 4.62 -14.43 -5.28
C GLU A 193 4.34 -15.93 -5.06
N SER A 194 5.30 -16.66 -4.50
CA SER A 194 5.23 -18.10 -4.26
C SER A 194 6.17 -18.53 -3.13
N PRO A 195 5.89 -19.63 -2.44
CA PRO A 195 6.76 -20.19 -1.41
C PRO A 195 8.03 -20.82 -2.01
N TYR A 196 9.02 -21.00 -1.14
CA TYR A 196 10.33 -21.56 -1.45
C TYR A 196 10.56 -22.87 -0.71
N ARG A 197 11.10 -23.84 -1.43
CA ARG A 197 11.58 -25.13 -0.92
C ARG A 197 13.11 -25.10 -0.90
N ILE A 198 13.67 -25.29 0.27
CA ILE A 198 15.11 -25.31 0.54
C ILE A 198 15.49 -26.76 0.85
N GLU A 199 16.25 -27.38 -0.03
CA GLU A 199 16.75 -28.75 0.11
C GLU A 199 18.17 -28.72 0.67
N LEU A 200 18.39 -29.43 1.78
CA LEU A 200 19.67 -29.52 2.48
C LEU A 200 20.36 -30.85 2.19
N TRP A 201 21.68 -30.81 1.99
CA TRP A 201 22.56 -31.98 2.00
C TRP A 201 23.44 -31.94 3.25
N GLY A 202 23.00 -32.64 4.31
CA GLY A 202 23.55 -32.41 5.65
C GLY A 202 23.09 -31.03 6.14
N ASP A 203 24.06 -30.13 6.36
CA ASP A 203 23.82 -28.75 6.78
C ASP A 203 24.01 -27.74 5.64
N GLU A 204 24.39 -28.16 4.44
CA GLU A 204 24.59 -27.27 3.28
C GLU A 204 23.32 -27.15 2.43
N ILE A 205 22.97 -25.94 1.99
CA ILE A 205 21.86 -25.71 1.04
C ILE A 205 22.25 -26.21 -0.36
N ASP A 206 21.67 -27.34 -0.78
CA ASP A 206 21.89 -27.98 -2.09
C ASP A 206 20.99 -27.37 -3.19
N SER A 207 19.76 -27.01 -2.87
CA SER A 207 18.89 -26.33 -3.84
C SER A 207 17.81 -25.44 -3.19
N ILE A 208 17.46 -24.34 -3.86
CA ILE A 208 16.34 -23.47 -3.50
C ILE A 208 15.40 -23.37 -4.70
N ARG A 209 14.13 -23.71 -4.52
CA ARG A 209 13.13 -23.73 -5.60
C ARG A 209 11.86 -23.03 -5.18
N ARG A 210 11.29 -22.18 -6.04
CA ARG A 210 9.89 -21.78 -5.88
C ARG A 210 8.99 -23.00 -6.09
N PHE A 211 7.85 -23.06 -5.42
CA PHE A 211 6.86 -24.12 -5.65
C PHE A 211 5.43 -23.58 -5.62
N ASP A 212 4.50 -24.31 -6.21
CA ASP A 212 3.08 -23.96 -6.19
C ASP A 212 2.46 -24.37 -4.84
N PRO A 213 1.89 -23.44 -4.05
CA PRO A 213 1.37 -23.75 -2.70
C PRO A 213 0.14 -24.68 -2.72
N THR A 214 -0.55 -24.81 -3.85
CA THR A 214 -1.73 -25.66 -3.99
C THR A 214 -1.33 -27.07 -4.40
N THR A 215 -0.49 -27.20 -5.43
CA THR A 215 -0.10 -28.51 -5.99
C THR A 215 1.14 -29.09 -5.32
N GLN A 216 1.86 -28.30 -4.52
CA GLN A 216 3.11 -28.66 -3.82
C GLN A 216 4.25 -29.07 -4.77
N LYS A 217 4.14 -28.71 -6.06
CA LYS A 217 5.12 -29.01 -7.11
C LYS A 217 6.12 -27.89 -7.26
N SER A 218 7.40 -28.25 -7.34
CA SER A 218 8.47 -27.31 -7.65
C SER A 218 8.27 -26.65 -9.02
N LEU A 219 8.60 -25.37 -9.07
CA LEU A 219 8.55 -24.52 -10.25
C LEU A 219 9.99 -24.25 -10.72
N VAL A 220 10.53 -23.07 -10.42
CA VAL A 220 11.84 -22.61 -10.87
C VAL A 220 12.88 -22.66 -9.74
N GLN A 221 14.11 -23.03 -10.06
CA GLN A 221 15.25 -22.95 -9.14
C GLN A 221 15.77 -21.50 -9.07
N VAL A 222 16.05 -21.03 -7.87
CA VAL A 222 16.61 -19.71 -7.59
C VAL A 222 17.94 -19.84 -6.85
N LYS A 223 18.73 -18.77 -6.84
CA LYS A 223 20.03 -18.76 -6.16
C LYS A 223 19.95 -18.41 -4.68
N SER A 224 18.91 -17.67 -4.30
CA SER A 224 18.71 -17.20 -2.94
C SER A 224 17.24 -16.90 -2.66
N VAL A 225 16.91 -16.76 -1.39
CA VAL A 225 15.62 -16.27 -0.89
C VAL A 225 15.87 -15.27 0.25
N ASP A 226 15.20 -14.13 0.19
CA ASP A 226 15.18 -13.16 1.28
C ASP A 226 14.02 -13.48 2.22
N VAL A 227 14.30 -13.56 3.52
CA VAL A 227 13.32 -13.85 4.56
C VAL A 227 13.17 -12.62 5.45
N TYR A 228 11.95 -12.09 5.51
CA TYR A 228 11.55 -10.96 6.34
C TYR A 228 10.64 -11.42 7.48
N PRO A 229 10.45 -10.64 8.56
CA PRO A 229 9.46 -10.94 9.58
C PRO A 229 8.06 -11.20 9.02
N ALA A 230 7.36 -12.18 9.61
CA ALA A 230 5.97 -12.50 9.29
C ALA A 230 4.96 -11.76 10.21
N ARG A 231 5.43 -11.13 11.30
CA ARG A 231 4.62 -10.26 12.18
C ARG A 231 5.37 -8.96 12.51
N GLU A 232 4.61 -7.89 12.78
CA GLU A 232 5.17 -6.63 13.27
C GLU A 232 5.54 -6.73 14.76
N THR A 233 4.68 -7.38 15.54
CA THR A 233 4.87 -7.58 16.98
C THR A 233 5.76 -8.79 17.21
N LEU A 234 7.03 -8.55 17.52
CA LEU A 234 8.05 -9.59 17.77
C LEU A 234 8.57 -9.51 19.22
N PRO A 235 7.87 -10.07 20.21
CA PRO A 235 8.27 -9.97 21.62
C PRO A 235 9.70 -10.48 21.88
N MET A 236 10.10 -11.55 21.20
CA MET A 236 11.38 -12.22 21.41
C MET A 236 12.59 -11.51 20.79
N MET A 237 12.36 -10.51 19.95
CA MET A 237 13.42 -9.78 19.25
C MET A 237 13.77 -8.44 19.92
N LEU A 238 13.10 -8.11 21.02
CA LEU A 238 13.29 -6.88 21.78
C LEU A 238 14.23 -7.08 22.97
N ASN A 239 14.85 -5.98 23.41
CA ASN A 239 15.64 -5.97 24.64
C ASN A 239 14.70 -5.99 25.86
N ASN A 240 14.83 -7.02 26.71
CA ASN A 240 14.06 -7.14 27.96
C ASN A 240 14.11 -5.88 28.83
N GLU A 241 15.25 -5.17 28.90
CA GLU A 241 15.36 -3.91 29.66
C GLU A 241 14.46 -2.80 29.09
N ALA A 242 14.21 -2.80 27.78
CA ALA A 242 13.31 -1.85 27.17
C ALA A 242 11.84 -2.16 27.54
N ILE A 243 11.47 -3.43 27.53
CA ILE A 243 10.13 -3.89 27.89
C ILE A 243 9.88 -3.65 29.39
N ASP A 244 10.82 -4.00 30.26
CA ASP A 244 10.74 -3.80 31.72
C ASP A 244 10.52 -2.32 32.09
N ARG A 245 11.16 -1.39 31.36
CA ARG A 245 10.95 0.05 31.58
C ARG A 245 9.55 0.51 31.20
N ILE A 246 8.93 -0.13 30.23
CA ILE A 246 7.55 0.17 29.82
C ILE A 246 6.59 -0.46 30.82
N LEU A 247 6.77 -1.75 31.15
CA LEU A 247 5.99 -2.48 32.14
C LEU A 247 6.00 -1.79 33.50
N GLY A 248 7.14 -1.29 33.97
CA GLY A 248 7.25 -0.58 35.23
C GLY A 248 6.47 0.73 35.33
N ARG A 249 5.87 1.23 34.23
CA ARG A 249 4.97 2.40 34.21
C ARG A 249 3.50 2.00 34.22
N VAL A 250 3.18 0.75 33.89
CA VAL A 250 1.82 0.23 33.84
C VAL A 250 1.31 0.10 35.27
N ASP A 251 0.14 0.68 35.53
CA ASP A 251 -0.47 0.68 36.85
C ASP A 251 -1.79 -0.09 36.82
N LEU A 252 -1.79 -1.21 37.55
CA LEU A 252 -2.87 -2.19 37.63
C LEU A 252 -3.79 -1.95 38.85
N SER A 253 -3.56 -0.89 39.63
CA SER A 253 -4.23 -0.70 40.93
C SER A 253 -5.76 -0.62 40.86
N ASP A 254 -6.30 -0.01 39.80
CA ASP A 254 -7.74 0.13 39.57
C ASP A 254 -8.30 -0.95 38.61
N CYS A 255 -7.49 -1.91 38.17
CA CYS A 255 -7.95 -3.04 37.38
C CYS A 255 -8.72 -4.06 38.21
N SER A 256 -9.70 -4.72 37.59
CA SER A 256 -10.37 -5.87 38.21
C SER A 256 -9.38 -7.02 38.46
N PRO A 257 -9.59 -7.88 39.48
CA PRO A 257 -8.69 -9.00 39.75
C PRO A 257 -8.48 -9.93 38.55
N SER A 258 -9.54 -10.17 37.76
CA SER A 258 -9.49 -11.00 36.56
C SER A 258 -8.65 -10.36 35.45
N GLU A 259 -8.73 -9.05 35.24
CA GLU A 259 -7.91 -8.37 34.23
C GLU A 259 -6.44 -8.31 34.66
N THR A 260 -6.16 -8.13 35.95
CA THR A 260 -4.79 -8.18 36.48
C THR A 260 -4.16 -9.55 36.30
N GLU A 261 -4.87 -10.63 36.66
CA GLU A 261 -4.40 -12.00 36.44
C GLU A 261 -4.18 -12.30 34.96
N ARG A 262 -5.14 -11.89 34.12
CA ARG A 262 -5.06 -12.06 32.67
C ARG A 262 -3.87 -11.32 32.06
N PHE A 263 -3.67 -10.04 32.41
CA PHE A 263 -2.55 -9.24 31.92
C PHE A 263 -1.20 -9.87 32.26
N ASN A 264 -1.01 -10.30 33.51
CA ASN A 264 0.24 -10.94 33.94
C ASN A 264 0.47 -12.25 33.18
N SER A 265 -0.56 -13.10 33.09
CA SER A 265 -0.49 -14.37 32.35
C SER A 265 -0.17 -14.18 30.87
N GLU A 266 -0.88 -13.27 30.19
CA GLU A 266 -0.64 -12.96 28.77
C GLU A 266 0.75 -12.37 28.54
N MET A 267 1.25 -11.51 29.44
CA MET A 267 2.59 -10.94 29.34
C MET A 267 3.70 -11.98 29.58
N ASP A 268 3.54 -12.87 30.56
CA ASP A 268 4.48 -13.97 30.81
C ASP A 268 4.58 -14.87 29.57
N LEU A 269 3.44 -15.26 28.99
CA LEU A 269 3.38 -16.04 27.75
C LEU A 269 4.09 -15.34 26.59
N LEU A 270 3.85 -14.03 26.39
CA LEU A 270 4.50 -13.25 25.34
C LEU A 270 6.02 -13.20 25.50
N LEU A 271 6.51 -13.02 26.73
CA LEU A 271 7.94 -12.95 27.04
C LEU A 271 8.64 -14.30 26.93
N GLU A 272 7.91 -15.40 27.10
CA GLU A 272 8.37 -16.77 26.84
C GLU A 272 8.29 -17.17 25.35
N GLY A 273 7.73 -16.30 24.49
CA GLY A 273 7.60 -16.53 23.06
C GLY A 273 6.38 -17.37 22.66
N HIS A 274 5.41 -17.53 23.56
CA HIS A 274 4.15 -18.22 23.28
C HIS A 274 3.16 -17.32 22.54
N GLU A 275 2.29 -17.93 21.75
CA GLU A 275 1.21 -17.23 21.06
C GLU A 275 0.05 -16.92 22.02
N ILE A 276 -0.56 -15.75 21.83
CA ILE A 276 -1.78 -15.34 22.51
C ILE A 276 -2.78 -14.82 21.49
N GLU A 277 -4.08 -14.94 21.80
CA GLU A 277 -5.16 -14.50 20.91
C GLU A 277 -5.14 -12.98 20.70
N ASP A 278 -4.90 -12.21 21.77
CA ASP A 278 -5.01 -10.74 21.78
C ASP A 278 -3.68 -10.02 21.56
N LEU A 279 -2.78 -10.56 20.71
CA LEU A 279 -1.45 -9.99 20.47
C LEU A 279 -1.49 -8.49 20.09
N ASN A 280 -2.52 -8.05 19.37
CA ASN A 280 -2.66 -6.67 18.92
C ASN A 280 -2.88 -5.68 20.05
N LEU A 281 -3.54 -6.11 21.14
CA LEU A 281 -3.72 -5.30 22.34
C LEU A 281 -2.35 -4.87 22.88
N TYR A 282 -1.39 -5.79 22.87
CA TYR A 282 -0.04 -5.57 23.41
C TYR A 282 0.95 -4.97 22.41
N SER A 283 0.54 -4.72 21.17
CA SER A 283 1.42 -4.13 20.14
C SER A 283 2.08 -2.83 20.59
N GLY A 284 1.45 -2.05 21.48
CA GLY A 284 2.04 -0.84 22.06
C GLY A 284 3.31 -1.07 22.89
N PHE A 285 3.59 -2.28 23.36
CA PHE A 285 4.85 -2.58 24.04
C PHE A 285 6.01 -2.78 23.07
N PHE A 286 5.73 -3.23 21.86
CA PHE A 286 6.74 -3.75 20.93
C PHE A 286 6.89 -2.88 19.66
N ASN A 287 5.79 -2.32 19.14
CA ASN A 287 5.72 -1.62 17.86
C ASN A 287 5.94 -0.12 18.03
N GLN A 288 7.17 0.25 18.37
CA GLN A 288 7.57 1.64 18.65
C GLN A 288 8.19 2.37 17.44
N GLY A 289 8.22 1.74 16.27
CA GLY A 289 8.69 2.34 15.01
C GLY A 289 7.57 3.08 14.26
N SER A 290 7.95 3.80 13.20
CA SER A 290 7.04 4.49 12.28
C SER A 290 7.36 4.12 10.83
N LEU A 291 6.36 4.17 9.95
CA LEU A 291 6.56 4.08 8.49
C LEU A 291 7.65 5.05 8.00
N LEU A 292 7.72 6.24 8.60
CA LEU A 292 8.70 7.26 8.27
C LEU A 292 10.15 6.81 8.57
N ASP A 293 10.38 5.89 9.49
CA ASP A 293 11.73 5.36 9.77
C ASP A 293 12.25 4.48 8.63
N TYR A 294 11.35 3.98 7.78
CA TYR A 294 11.68 3.18 6.60
C TYR A 294 11.84 4.01 5.34
N PHE A 295 11.14 5.15 5.26
CA PHE A 295 11.11 5.97 4.06
C PHE A 295 12.42 6.78 3.86
N PRO A 296 13.06 6.70 2.67
CA PRO A 296 14.33 7.37 2.40
C PRO A 296 14.28 8.90 2.58
N ASN A 297 15.38 9.49 3.05
CA ASN A 297 15.47 10.92 3.36
C ASN A 297 15.44 11.85 2.14
N ASP A 298 15.76 11.33 0.96
CA ASP A 298 15.73 12.00 -0.34
C ASP A 298 14.44 11.73 -1.13
N GLY A 299 13.54 10.92 -0.57
CA GLY A 299 12.19 10.71 -1.10
C GLY A 299 11.29 11.94 -0.92
N VAL A 300 10.24 11.99 -1.73
CA VAL A 300 9.18 13.01 -1.66
C VAL A 300 8.07 12.53 -0.74
N VAL A 301 7.65 13.35 0.22
CA VAL A 301 6.42 13.10 0.99
C VAL A 301 5.32 14.03 0.49
N ALA A 302 4.30 13.45 -0.13
CA ALA A 302 3.14 14.14 -0.63
C ALA A 302 1.96 14.00 0.34
N VAL A 303 1.38 15.10 0.79
CA VAL A 303 0.15 15.12 1.59
C VAL A 303 -1.00 15.53 0.69
N TYR A 304 -1.89 14.58 0.41
CA TYR A 304 -3.07 14.79 -0.43
C TYR A 304 -4.25 15.20 0.44
N ARG A 305 -4.77 16.42 0.19
CA ARG A 305 -5.80 17.09 1.00
C ARG A 305 -5.34 17.26 2.47
N PRO A 306 -4.29 18.07 2.74
CA PRO A 306 -3.69 18.22 4.07
C PRO A 306 -4.67 18.51 5.20
N THR A 307 -5.67 19.36 4.97
CA THR A 307 -6.71 19.65 5.95
C THR A 307 -7.50 18.40 6.33
N ASP A 308 -7.93 17.61 5.35
CA ASP A 308 -8.69 16.38 5.58
C ASP A 308 -7.83 15.29 6.23
N VAL A 309 -6.55 15.20 5.87
CA VAL A 309 -5.57 14.32 6.53
C VAL A 309 -5.44 14.65 8.02
N SER A 310 -5.24 15.93 8.34
CA SER A 310 -5.10 16.38 9.72
C SER A 310 -6.38 16.13 10.54
N SER A 311 -7.55 16.44 9.96
CA SER A 311 -8.85 16.17 10.59
C SER A 311 -9.03 14.68 10.89
N ALA A 312 -8.82 13.81 9.89
CA ALA A 312 -8.96 12.37 10.07
C ALA A 312 -7.99 11.79 11.11
N ALA A 313 -6.77 12.33 11.20
CA ALA A 313 -5.80 11.93 12.21
C ALA A 313 -6.26 12.34 13.62
N TRP A 314 -6.72 13.58 13.80
CA TRP A 314 -7.22 14.07 15.09
C TRP A 314 -8.51 13.37 15.53
N ASP A 315 -9.45 13.13 14.62
CA ASP A 315 -10.69 12.41 14.91
C ASP A 315 -10.42 10.97 15.36
N THR A 316 -9.39 10.33 14.79
CA THR A 316 -8.92 9.01 15.22
C THR A 316 -8.26 9.08 16.60
N GLU A 317 -7.39 10.06 16.84
CA GLU A 317 -6.73 10.25 18.13
C GLU A 317 -7.75 10.52 19.26
N GLU A 318 -8.78 11.34 19.01
CA GLU A 318 -9.85 11.60 19.98
C GLU A 318 -10.61 10.32 20.35
N ARG A 319 -11.01 9.52 19.36
CA ARG A 319 -11.68 8.22 19.59
C ARG A 319 -10.82 7.27 20.43
N ILE A 320 -9.51 7.23 20.18
CA ILE A 320 -8.57 6.41 20.96
C ILE A 320 -8.51 6.89 22.42
N GLN A 321 -8.45 8.20 22.65
CA GLN A 321 -8.44 8.75 24.01
C GLN A 321 -9.75 8.49 24.76
N GLU A 322 -10.89 8.62 24.07
CA GLU A 322 -12.20 8.34 24.67
C GLU A 322 -12.36 6.86 25.04
N LEU A 323 -11.94 5.96 24.14
CA LEU A 323 -11.95 4.51 24.40
C LEU A 323 -11.05 4.17 25.60
N ARG A 324 -9.83 4.72 25.64
CA ARG A 324 -8.89 4.52 26.74
C ARG A 324 -9.49 4.95 28.07
N ARG A 325 -10.00 6.18 28.15
CA ARG A 325 -10.65 6.72 29.35
C ARG A 325 -11.77 5.80 29.82
N THR A 326 -12.64 5.39 28.90
CA THR A 326 -13.79 4.53 29.23
C THR A 326 -13.36 3.17 29.78
N LYS A 327 -12.30 2.56 29.24
CA LYS A 327 -11.80 1.27 29.71
C LYS A 327 -11.03 1.38 31.04
N GLU A 328 -10.23 2.43 31.20
CA GLU A 328 -9.55 2.74 32.47
C GLU A 328 -10.58 2.96 33.59
N GLU A 329 -11.65 3.75 33.36
CA GLU A 329 -12.74 3.98 34.34
C GLU A 329 -13.50 2.70 34.73
N ARG A 330 -13.55 1.70 33.83
CA ARG A 330 -14.18 0.41 34.09
C ARG A 330 -13.24 -0.63 34.73
N GLY A 331 -11.96 -0.30 34.91
CA GLY A 331 -10.94 -1.25 35.35
C GLY A 331 -10.67 -2.38 34.34
N GLU A 332 -10.98 -2.15 33.07
CA GLU A 332 -10.77 -3.06 31.93
C GLU A 332 -9.42 -2.84 31.23
N LEU A 333 -8.77 -1.70 31.49
CA LEU A 333 -7.46 -1.36 30.94
C LEU A 333 -6.59 -0.75 32.04
N PRO A 334 -5.33 -1.19 32.20
CA PRO A 334 -4.41 -0.58 33.16
C PRO A 334 -4.11 0.88 32.83
N TYR A 335 -3.84 1.70 33.85
CA TYR A 335 -3.33 3.04 33.62
C TYR A 335 -1.94 2.98 32.98
N ASN A 336 -1.66 3.96 32.13
CA ASN A 336 -0.43 4.04 31.32
C ASN A 336 -0.20 2.83 30.40
N PHE A 337 -1.22 2.03 30.11
CA PHE A 337 -1.10 0.92 29.16
C PHE A 337 -0.63 1.42 27.77
N PRO A 338 0.50 0.94 27.24
CA PRO A 338 1.08 1.47 26.00
C PRO A 338 0.14 1.39 24.80
N SER A 339 0.17 2.43 23.97
CA SER A 339 -0.51 2.44 22.68
C SER A 339 0.52 2.29 21.56
N ASN A 340 0.17 1.55 20.51
CA ASN A 340 0.89 1.61 19.25
C ASN A 340 0.52 2.87 18.43
N HIS A 341 -0.45 3.69 18.85
CA HIS A 341 -0.78 4.92 18.15
C HIS A 341 0.27 6.02 18.41
N VAL A 342 0.81 6.55 17.32
CA VAL A 342 1.70 7.70 17.28
C VAL A 342 0.87 8.96 17.04
N LYS A 343 0.95 9.92 17.95
CA LYS A 343 0.23 11.19 17.86
C LYS A 343 0.48 11.92 16.54
N TRP A 344 -0.57 12.51 15.96
CA TRP A 344 -0.47 13.23 14.69
C TRP A 344 0.60 14.32 14.72
N SER A 345 0.68 15.10 15.79
CA SER A 345 1.67 16.17 15.94
C SER A 345 3.13 15.71 15.79
N LYS A 346 3.44 14.46 16.17
CA LYS A 346 4.77 13.87 15.99
C LYS A 346 5.00 13.49 14.53
N ILE A 347 3.99 12.92 13.86
CA ILE A 347 4.04 12.60 12.43
C ILE A 347 4.17 13.87 11.61
N GLU A 348 3.34 14.87 11.86
CA GLU A 348 3.36 16.18 11.21
C GLU A 348 4.74 16.85 11.34
N SER A 349 5.31 16.87 12.56
CA SER A 349 6.66 17.37 12.79
C SER A 349 7.72 16.58 12.01
N ALA A 350 7.59 15.26 11.93
CA ALA A 350 8.52 14.41 11.18
C ALA A 350 8.41 14.63 9.66
N VAL A 351 7.20 14.81 9.13
CA VAL A 351 6.95 15.18 7.73
C VAL A 351 7.52 16.57 7.43
N ALA A 352 7.29 17.55 8.31
CA ALA A 352 7.82 18.91 8.17
C ALA A 352 9.35 18.99 8.17
N ASN A 353 10.04 17.98 8.71
CA ASN A 353 11.49 17.87 8.68
C ASN A 353 12.04 17.17 7.43
N ARG A 354 11.17 16.73 6.51
CA ARG A 354 11.61 16.12 5.24
C ARG A 354 12.10 17.17 4.27
N ARG A 355 13.09 16.80 3.46
CA ARG A 355 13.74 17.71 2.49
C ARG A 355 12.82 18.07 1.32
N ARG A 356 11.93 17.16 0.94
CA ARG A 356 11.05 17.28 -0.21
C ARG A 356 9.62 17.00 0.23
N GLN A 357 8.83 18.05 0.32
CA GLN A 357 7.43 17.98 0.72
C GLN A 357 6.54 18.54 -0.38
N LEU A 358 5.41 17.89 -0.61
CA LEU A 358 4.41 18.28 -1.58
C LEU A 358 3.03 18.30 -0.94
N ASN A 359 2.38 19.45 -0.91
CA ASN A 359 0.94 19.50 -0.63
C ASN A 359 0.17 19.43 -1.93
N VAL A 360 -0.74 18.46 -2.04
CA VAL A 360 -1.65 18.31 -3.17
C VAL A 360 -3.04 18.76 -2.71
N MET A 361 -3.45 19.93 -3.17
CA MET A 361 -4.70 20.58 -2.81
C MET A 361 -5.76 20.33 -3.91
N PRO A 362 -7.01 20.05 -3.51
CA PRO A 362 -8.10 19.97 -4.47
C PRO A 362 -8.42 21.37 -5.03
N TRP A 363 -9.05 21.41 -6.19
CA TRP A 363 -9.54 22.65 -6.77
C TRP A 363 -10.64 23.28 -5.89
N GLY A 364 -10.60 24.61 -5.71
CA GLY A 364 -11.55 25.32 -4.84
C GLY A 364 -11.16 25.43 -3.36
N ALA A 365 -10.01 24.91 -2.95
CA ALA A 365 -9.42 25.17 -1.63
C ALA A 365 -8.80 26.59 -1.59
N GLU A 366 -9.65 27.63 -1.62
CA GLU A 366 -9.24 29.05 -1.68
C GLU A 366 -8.73 29.62 -0.33
N ASP A 367 -8.97 28.90 0.78
CA ASP A 367 -8.78 29.43 2.13
C ASP A 367 -7.31 29.48 2.60
N LEU A 368 -6.36 29.00 1.79
CA LEU A 368 -4.93 29.03 2.12
C LEU A 368 -4.16 29.78 1.04
N ILE A 369 -3.74 31.02 1.35
CA ILE A 369 -2.72 31.73 0.55
C ILE A 369 -1.39 31.00 0.76
N VAL A 370 -1.14 29.98 -0.05
CA VAL A 370 0.13 29.25 -0.03
C VAL A 370 1.08 29.93 -1.01
N GLN A 371 2.26 30.33 -0.51
CA GLN A 371 3.35 30.81 -1.37
C GLN A 371 3.82 29.68 -2.29
N ASP A 372 4.20 29.99 -3.53
CA ASP A 372 4.66 29.01 -4.53
C ASP A 372 3.62 27.90 -4.85
N MET A 373 2.32 28.26 -4.99
CA MET A 373 1.27 27.35 -5.45
C MET A 373 1.33 27.13 -6.97
N HIS A 374 1.41 25.87 -7.40
CA HIS A 374 1.43 25.46 -8.80
C HIS A 374 0.04 25.00 -9.23
N ILE A 375 -0.68 25.81 -10.00
CA ILE A 375 -2.03 25.46 -10.47
C ILE A 375 -1.90 24.61 -11.73
N MET A 376 -2.27 23.34 -11.62
CA MET A 376 -2.15 22.40 -12.72
C MET A 376 -3.23 22.63 -13.78
N PRO A 377 -2.92 22.47 -15.07
CA PRO A 377 -3.81 22.83 -16.18
C PRO A 377 -4.84 21.73 -16.50
N PHE A 378 -5.50 21.23 -15.45
CA PHE A 378 -6.55 20.23 -15.55
C PHE A 378 -7.95 20.84 -15.37
N SER A 379 -8.93 20.27 -16.04
CA SER A 379 -10.35 20.56 -15.83
C SER A 379 -11.17 19.28 -15.94
N SER A 380 -12.32 19.22 -15.27
CA SER A 380 -13.23 18.08 -15.41
C SER A 380 -13.78 17.99 -16.85
N PRO A 381 -13.94 16.78 -17.39
CA PRO A 381 -14.50 16.57 -18.71
C PRO A 381 -16.04 16.77 -18.68
N PRO A 382 -16.69 16.99 -19.83
CA PRO A 382 -18.14 16.93 -19.91
C PRO A 382 -18.65 15.51 -19.61
N THR A 383 -19.86 15.41 -19.08
CA THR A 383 -20.55 14.13 -18.84
C THR A 383 -21.67 13.98 -19.86
N TYR A 384 -21.71 12.82 -20.53
CA TYR A 384 -22.60 12.57 -21.66
C TYR A 384 -23.79 11.69 -21.30
N VAL A 385 -23.69 10.85 -20.25
CA VAL A 385 -24.81 10.00 -19.76
C VAL A 385 -25.48 9.21 -20.90
N SER A 386 -24.66 8.53 -21.71
CA SER A 386 -25.07 7.77 -22.90
C SER A 386 -25.63 8.60 -24.08
N ASP A 387 -25.54 9.94 -24.05
CA ASP A 387 -25.80 10.79 -25.21
C ASP A 387 -24.59 10.80 -26.15
N ILE A 388 -24.55 9.82 -27.04
CA ILE A 388 -23.48 9.69 -28.05
C ILE A 388 -23.49 10.85 -29.05
N GLY A 389 -24.64 11.48 -29.31
CA GLY A 389 -24.72 12.62 -30.21
C GLY A 389 -23.96 13.83 -29.64
N ALA A 390 -24.18 14.11 -28.36
CA ALA A 390 -23.44 15.14 -27.63
C ALA A 390 -21.95 14.81 -27.56
N LEU A 391 -21.58 13.57 -27.22
CA LEU A 391 -20.20 13.10 -27.21
C LEU A 391 -19.52 13.31 -28.57
N ALA A 392 -20.15 12.86 -29.66
CA ALA A 392 -19.59 12.99 -31.01
C ALA A 392 -19.42 14.45 -31.42
N SER A 393 -20.35 15.33 -31.03
CA SER A 393 -20.22 16.78 -31.28
C SER A 393 -19.00 17.37 -30.59
N ASP A 394 -18.83 17.09 -29.29
CA ASP A 394 -17.69 17.57 -28.51
C ASP A 394 -16.36 16.98 -28.98
N VAL A 395 -16.36 15.70 -29.35
CA VAL A 395 -15.20 15.03 -29.96
C VAL A 395 -14.78 15.79 -31.21
N ARG A 396 -15.69 16.05 -32.17
CA ARG A 396 -15.35 16.79 -33.40
C ARG A 396 -14.72 18.15 -33.08
N MET A 397 -15.33 18.93 -32.19
CA MET A 397 -14.80 20.24 -31.80
C MET A 397 -13.41 20.14 -31.15
N PHE A 398 -13.17 19.12 -30.33
CA PHE A 398 -11.89 18.93 -29.65
C PHE A 398 -10.79 18.52 -30.65
N LEU A 399 -11.12 17.62 -31.60
CA LEU A 399 -10.19 17.17 -32.65
C LEU A 399 -9.83 18.30 -33.63
N GLU A 400 -10.76 19.22 -33.96
CA GLU A 400 -10.48 20.42 -34.77
C GLU A 400 -9.40 21.33 -34.16
N THR A 401 -9.25 21.31 -32.83
CA THR A 401 -8.19 22.05 -32.11
C THR A 401 -6.89 21.25 -31.97
N GLU A 402 -6.69 20.22 -32.78
CA GLU A 402 -5.58 19.24 -32.68
C GLU A 402 -5.51 18.52 -31.32
N GLY A 403 -6.62 18.44 -30.61
CA GLY A 403 -6.70 17.72 -29.34
C GLY A 403 -6.63 16.20 -29.50
N ARG A 404 -6.25 15.50 -28.44
CA ARG A 404 -6.25 14.03 -28.36
C ARG A 404 -7.34 13.57 -27.43
N ILE A 405 -8.07 12.53 -27.79
CA ILE A 405 -9.07 11.93 -26.91
C ILE A 405 -8.70 10.48 -26.68
N VAL A 406 -8.70 10.06 -25.42
CA VAL A 406 -8.52 8.67 -25.02
C VAL A 406 -9.69 8.27 -24.15
N ALA A 407 -10.49 7.33 -24.63
CA ALA A 407 -11.63 6.77 -23.91
C ALA A 407 -11.28 5.36 -23.41
N SER A 408 -11.31 5.16 -22.11
CA SER A 408 -11.12 3.85 -21.47
C SER A 408 -12.47 3.30 -21.03
N THR A 409 -12.95 2.27 -21.73
CA THR A 409 -14.28 1.70 -21.47
C THR A 409 -14.29 0.18 -21.59
N SER A 410 -15.06 -0.45 -20.68
CA SER A 410 -15.34 -1.89 -20.76
C SER A 410 -16.12 -2.31 -22.03
N HIS A 411 -16.65 -1.34 -22.77
CA HIS A 411 -17.43 -1.51 -24.00
C HIS A 411 -16.76 -0.86 -25.21
N SER A 412 -15.43 -0.98 -25.32
CA SER A 412 -14.60 -0.35 -26.37
C SER A 412 -15.11 -0.59 -27.79
N SER A 413 -15.41 -1.84 -28.16
CA SER A 413 -15.94 -2.19 -29.48
C SER A 413 -17.28 -1.51 -29.78
N ARG A 414 -18.19 -1.50 -28.80
CA ARG A 414 -19.51 -0.89 -28.95
C ARG A 414 -19.42 0.62 -29.05
N LEU A 415 -18.57 1.26 -28.26
CA LEU A 415 -18.32 2.69 -28.37
C LEU A 415 -17.69 3.04 -29.72
N GLY A 416 -16.77 2.20 -30.23
CA GLY A 416 -16.20 2.33 -31.56
C GLY A 416 -17.26 2.38 -32.66
N GLU A 417 -18.15 1.38 -32.70
CA GLU A 417 -19.28 1.32 -33.66
C GLU A 417 -20.16 2.57 -33.58
N LEU A 418 -20.51 3.00 -32.37
CA LEU A 418 -21.37 4.16 -32.14
C LEU A 418 -20.74 5.48 -32.59
N LEU A 419 -19.41 5.60 -32.50
CA LEU A 419 -18.67 6.75 -33.01
C LEU A 419 -18.54 6.70 -34.54
N GLU A 420 -18.35 5.51 -35.12
CA GLU A 420 -18.34 5.32 -36.58
C GLU A 420 -19.70 5.68 -37.22
N GLU A 421 -20.82 5.33 -36.57
CA GLU A 421 -22.17 5.76 -36.98
C GLU A 421 -22.34 7.29 -36.99
N GLN A 422 -21.46 8.03 -36.30
CA GLN A 422 -21.43 9.49 -36.23
C GLN A 422 -20.33 10.11 -37.11
N ASP A 423 -19.83 9.37 -38.11
CA ASP A 423 -18.76 9.80 -39.04
C ASP A 423 -17.43 10.13 -38.34
N LEU A 424 -17.13 9.50 -37.19
CA LEU A 424 -15.82 9.56 -36.53
C LEU A 424 -15.02 8.28 -36.85
N SER A 425 -13.70 8.36 -36.78
CA SER A 425 -12.80 7.21 -37.03
C SER A 425 -11.96 6.93 -35.79
N PRO A 426 -12.51 6.20 -34.79
CA PRO A 426 -11.76 5.85 -33.58
C PRO A 426 -10.68 4.81 -33.87
N ASN A 427 -9.52 4.98 -33.24
CA ASN A 427 -8.49 3.95 -33.17
C ASN A 427 -8.80 3.01 -32.00
N LEU A 428 -8.82 1.70 -32.23
CA LEU A 428 -9.03 0.70 -31.17
C LEU A 428 -7.78 -0.19 -30.99
N PRO A 429 -6.66 0.35 -30.49
CA PRO A 429 -5.50 -0.47 -30.19
C PRO A 429 -5.76 -1.35 -28.97
N GLU A 430 -5.06 -2.49 -28.89
CA GLU A 430 -5.03 -3.29 -27.66
C GLU A 430 -4.28 -2.55 -26.54
N ASP A 431 -3.27 -1.75 -26.89
CA ASP A 431 -2.51 -0.94 -25.94
C ASP A 431 -1.98 0.39 -26.50
N ILE A 432 -1.71 1.37 -25.62
CA ILE A 432 -1.14 2.69 -25.94
C ILE A 432 0.36 2.69 -25.61
N GLU A 433 1.19 2.03 -26.41
CA GLU A 433 2.65 2.09 -26.20
C GLU A 433 3.26 3.47 -26.52
N LYS A 434 2.54 4.29 -27.30
CA LYS A 434 2.99 5.62 -27.73
C LYS A 434 1.85 6.61 -27.61
N ILE A 435 2.20 7.86 -27.33
CA ILE A 435 1.26 8.97 -27.30
C ILE A 435 0.48 9.01 -28.63
N PRO A 436 -0.87 8.98 -28.59
CA PRO A 436 -1.69 9.05 -29.80
C PRO A 436 -1.40 10.31 -30.64
N GLU A 437 -1.63 10.21 -31.95
CA GLU A 437 -1.47 11.37 -32.84
C GLU A 437 -2.48 12.47 -32.51
N LYS A 438 -2.10 13.72 -32.78
CA LYS A 438 -2.98 14.88 -32.61
C LYS A 438 -4.22 14.74 -33.51
N GLY A 439 -5.37 15.21 -33.03
CA GLY A 439 -6.61 15.15 -33.80
C GLY A 439 -7.18 13.74 -33.94
N THR A 440 -6.77 12.80 -33.09
CA THR A 440 -7.31 11.44 -33.06
C THR A 440 -8.11 11.14 -31.79
N ILE A 441 -9.07 10.24 -31.92
CA ILE A 441 -9.77 9.60 -30.80
C ILE A 441 -9.33 8.14 -30.72
N THR A 442 -8.86 7.73 -29.55
CA THR A 442 -8.41 6.37 -29.26
C THR A 442 -9.31 5.78 -28.20
N VAL A 443 -9.86 4.59 -28.45
CA VAL A 443 -10.73 3.87 -27.53
C VAL A 443 -10.03 2.59 -27.11
N ILE A 444 -9.85 2.41 -25.82
CA ILE A 444 -9.15 1.28 -25.23
C ILE A 444 -10.04 0.53 -24.27
N GLN A 445 -9.81 -0.77 -24.19
CA GLN A 445 -10.44 -1.60 -23.19
C GLN A 445 -9.59 -1.59 -21.92
N PRO A 446 -10.14 -1.24 -20.74
CA PRO A 446 -9.39 -1.28 -19.50
C PRO A 446 -8.98 -2.71 -19.18
N GLY A 447 -7.72 -2.86 -18.74
CA GLY A 447 -7.17 -4.11 -18.23
C GLY A 447 -7.73 -4.48 -16.85
N SER A 448 -6.85 -4.89 -15.94
CA SER A 448 -7.17 -5.02 -14.51
C SER A 448 -7.25 -3.68 -13.79
N GLU A 449 -6.69 -2.63 -14.38
CA GLU A 449 -6.48 -1.33 -13.76
C GLU A 449 -7.65 -0.37 -14.02
N ASN A 450 -7.87 0.55 -13.09
CA ASN A 450 -9.00 1.46 -13.12
C ASN A 450 -8.51 2.91 -13.13
N ILE A 451 -8.58 3.60 -14.27
CA ILE A 451 -8.12 4.99 -14.37
C ILE A 451 -8.93 5.97 -13.48
N GLY A 452 -10.11 5.56 -13.01
CA GLY A 452 -11.04 6.42 -12.29
C GLY A 452 -11.87 7.31 -13.22
N ASP A 453 -12.19 8.50 -12.72
CA ASP A 453 -12.96 9.50 -13.46
C ASP A 453 -12.04 10.24 -14.44
N GLY A 454 -12.61 10.74 -15.53
CA GLY A 454 -11.87 11.39 -16.61
C GLY A 454 -11.34 12.78 -16.23
N PHE A 455 -10.44 13.30 -17.05
CA PHE A 455 -9.90 14.66 -16.93
C PHE A 455 -9.54 15.25 -18.30
N VAL A 456 -9.47 16.58 -18.37
CA VAL A 456 -8.97 17.29 -19.55
C VAL A 456 -7.68 18.03 -19.18
N LEU A 457 -6.59 17.70 -19.85
CA LEU A 457 -5.32 18.43 -19.79
C LEU A 457 -5.29 19.48 -20.90
N ASN A 458 -5.20 20.77 -20.51
CA ASN A 458 -5.21 21.90 -21.43
C ASN A 458 -3.84 22.59 -21.48
N LEU A 459 -2.94 22.15 -22.37
CA LEU A 459 -1.65 22.81 -22.62
C LEU A 459 -1.61 23.47 -23.99
N SER A 460 -0.82 24.54 -24.11
CA SER A 460 -0.59 25.19 -25.40
C SER A 460 0.10 24.23 -26.38
N GLY A 461 -0.63 23.80 -27.41
CA GLY A 461 -0.14 22.87 -28.43
C GLY A 461 -0.23 21.38 -28.08
N GLN A 462 -0.68 21.04 -26.87
CA GLN A 462 -0.94 19.68 -26.42
C GLN A 462 -2.22 19.63 -25.57
N ARG A 463 -3.31 19.09 -26.12
CA ARG A 463 -4.54 18.86 -25.35
C ARG A 463 -4.83 17.37 -25.30
N LEU A 464 -5.26 16.89 -24.14
CA LEU A 464 -5.70 15.51 -23.92
C LEU A 464 -7.02 15.54 -23.16
N MET A 465 -8.00 14.78 -23.62
CA MET A 465 -9.22 14.47 -22.90
C MET A 465 -9.24 12.97 -22.61
N MET A 466 -9.18 12.63 -21.33
CA MET A 466 -9.40 11.28 -20.81
C MET A 466 -10.88 11.12 -20.47
N LEU A 467 -11.51 10.05 -20.95
CA LEU A 467 -12.89 9.70 -20.65
C LEU A 467 -12.96 8.28 -20.08
N GLY A 468 -13.67 8.10 -18.98
CA GLY A 468 -14.00 6.80 -18.42
C GLY A 468 -15.47 6.42 -18.65
N ASP A 469 -15.87 5.27 -18.10
CA ASP A 469 -17.26 4.81 -18.14
C ASP A 469 -18.22 5.80 -17.42
N THR A 470 -17.75 6.49 -16.37
CA THR A 470 -18.52 7.53 -15.66
C THR A 470 -18.95 8.65 -16.62
N GLU A 471 -18.02 9.23 -17.37
CA GLU A 471 -18.30 10.36 -18.26
C GLU A 471 -19.17 9.94 -19.45
N ILE A 472 -18.88 8.77 -20.02
CA ILE A 472 -19.51 8.32 -21.26
C ILE A 472 -20.93 7.80 -20.98
N PHE A 473 -21.11 6.96 -19.96
CA PHE A 473 -22.37 6.25 -19.70
C PHE A 473 -23.10 6.71 -18.44
N GLY A 474 -22.47 7.53 -17.58
CA GLY A 474 -23.04 7.98 -16.31
C GLY A 474 -23.05 6.91 -15.21
N MET A 475 -22.43 5.75 -15.45
CA MET A 475 -22.37 4.64 -14.50
C MET A 475 -21.02 3.94 -14.56
N THR A 476 -20.45 3.67 -13.39
CA THR A 476 -19.26 2.82 -13.24
C THR A 476 -19.66 1.50 -12.59
N LYS A 477 -19.49 0.38 -13.31
CA LYS A 477 -19.59 -0.94 -12.67
C LYS A 477 -18.32 -1.18 -11.85
N GLN A 478 -18.43 -1.15 -10.52
CA GLN A 478 -17.38 -1.68 -9.65
C GLN A 478 -17.15 -3.16 -9.99
N ARG A 479 -16.01 -3.49 -10.60
CA ARG A 479 -15.59 -4.88 -10.76
C ARG A 479 -15.18 -5.40 -9.38
N ARG A 480 -15.85 -6.46 -8.92
CA ARG A 480 -15.36 -7.21 -7.76
C ARG A 480 -13.98 -7.77 -8.12
N SER A 481 -13.00 -7.56 -7.25
CA SER A 481 -11.74 -8.30 -7.33
C SER A 481 -12.05 -9.79 -7.44
N ALA A 482 -11.30 -10.50 -8.29
CA ALA A 482 -11.41 -11.95 -8.32
C ALA A 482 -11.12 -12.45 -6.91
N ARG A 483 -12.10 -13.08 -6.26
CA ARG A 483 -11.85 -13.82 -5.02
C ARG A 483 -10.73 -14.81 -5.34
N GLN A 484 -9.54 -14.62 -4.77
CA GLN A 484 -8.62 -15.73 -4.61
C GLN A 484 -9.43 -16.82 -3.94
N GLN A 485 -9.63 -17.94 -4.64
CA GLN A 485 -10.30 -19.09 -4.05
C GLN A 485 -9.48 -19.47 -2.83
N SER A 486 -10.02 -19.21 -1.63
CA SER A 486 -9.49 -19.85 -0.45
C SER A 486 -9.56 -21.35 -0.71
N ALA A 487 -8.40 -22.01 -0.68
CA ALA A 487 -8.21 -23.42 -0.98
C ALA A 487 -8.84 -24.34 0.08
N ARG A 488 -9.96 -23.95 0.69
CA ARG A 488 -10.69 -24.71 1.71
C ARG A 488 -11.49 -25.89 1.18
N ARG A 489 -11.53 -26.14 -0.14
CA ARG A 489 -12.36 -27.23 -0.70
C ARG A 489 -11.65 -28.56 -0.88
N GLU A 490 -10.33 -28.62 -0.93
CA GLU A 490 -9.60 -29.89 -1.09
C GLU A 490 -8.93 -30.40 0.20
N ALA A 491 -8.74 -29.55 1.21
CA ALA A 491 -8.21 -29.95 2.53
C ALA A 491 -9.18 -30.78 3.40
N PHE A 492 -10.43 -30.99 2.97
CA PHE A 492 -11.44 -31.69 3.77
C PHE A 492 -11.18 -33.20 3.92
N PHE A 493 -10.24 -33.78 3.15
CA PHE A 493 -9.92 -35.20 3.23
C PHE A 493 -8.68 -35.52 4.09
N GLU A 494 -7.96 -34.52 4.60
CA GLU A 494 -6.79 -34.73 5.46
C GLU A 494 -7.08 -34.57 6.97
N GLU A 495 -8.28 -34.09 7.34
CA GLU A 495 -8.73 -33.93 8.74
C GLU A 495 -9.63 -35.07 9.23
N ILE A 496 -9.47 -36.30 8.72
CA ILE A 496 -10.18 -37.46 9.27
C ILE A 496 -9.40 -38.00 10.45
N SER A 497 -9.93 -37.83 11.66
CA SER A 497 -9.37 -38.50 12.84
C SER A 497 -9.84 -39.96 12.90
N PRO A 498 -9.09 -40.88 13.54
CA PRO A 498 -9.55 -42.25 13.69
C PRO A 498 -10.88 -42.32 14.45
N GLY A 499 -11.99 -42.50 13.74
CA GLY A 499 -13.34 -42.60 14.30
C GLY A 499 -14.44 -41.77 13.62
N ASP A 500 -14.11 -40.94 12.64
CA ASP A 500 -15.08 -40.17 11.84
C ASP A 500 -15.80 -40.99 10.74
#